data_AF-A0A4X1ULG7-F1
#
_entry.id   AF-A0A4X1ULG7-F1
#
_cell.length_a   1.000
_cell.length_b   1.000
_cell.length_c   1.000
_cell.angle_alpha   90.00
_cell.angle_beta   90.00
_cell.angle_gamma   90.00
#
_symmetry.space_group_name_H-M   'P 1'
#
loop_
_entity.id
_entity.type
_entity.pdbx_description
1 polymer ?
#
loop_
_entity_poly.entity_id
_entity_poly.type
_entity_poly.pdbx_seq_one_letter_code
_entity_poly.pdbx_strand_id
1 'polypeptide(L)'
;MQSAGGGALGTGRCGVFSDSLRQLDPAELLMLLLDADRPEPVRSGAHELALFLTPEPGAEAKEVEETIEGLLLRLEEFCSLTDMIRSDTSQILEENIPLLKAKVMDMRGIYAKVDQLEAFVKMVGHHVSFLEAHVLQAERDHGALSQALRKWLGSSGLPAFRNKPWTPAGPTFQLPALYRTEDYFPVDAEEATPRAPSCRRRL
;
A
#
# COMPACT_ATOMS: atom_id res chain seq x y z
N MET A 1 -6.09 -66.56 26.94
CA MET A 1 -7.18 -66.76 27.93
C MET A 1 -8.44 -67.02 27.12
N GLN A 2 -8.77 -68.27 26.83
CA GLN A 2 -9.73 -69.08 27.60
C GLN A 2 -11.08 -68.37 27.79
N SER A 3 -12.11 -68.78 27.05
CA SER A 3 -13.31 -69.33 27.69
C SER A 3 -14.01 -70.30 26.76
N ALA A 4 -14.06 -71.54 27.21
CA ALA A 4 -14.80 -72.67 26.67
C ALA A 4 -16.10 -72.87 27.48
N GLY A 5 -16.98 -73.75 27.00
CA GLY A 5 -18.13 -74.29 27.74
C GLY A 5 -19.42 -74.09 26.93
N GLY A 6 -20.07 -75.12 26.39
CA GLY A 6 -20.59 -76.34 27.04
C GLY A 6 -22.12 -76.15 27.09
N GLY A 7 -23.00 -77.01 26.58
CA GLY A 7 -23.03 -78.46 26.48
C GLY A 7 -24.19 -78.96 27.36
N ALA A 8 -25.26 -79.53 26.76
CA ALA A 8 -26.25 -80.47 27.33
C ALA A 8 -27.40 -80.63 26.31
N LEU A 9 -27.55 -81.74 25.56
CA LEU A 9 -28.01 -83.08 25.92
C LEU A 9 -29.32 -83.10 26.72
N GLY A 10 -30.44 -83.10 25.98
CA GLY A 10 -31.73 -83.60 26.42
C GLY A 10 -32.01 -84.94 25.74
N THR A 11 -32.18 -85.97 26.55
CA THR A 11 -32.40 -87.39 26.22
C THR A 11 -33.88 -87.74 26.27
N GLY A 12 -34.28 -88.75 25.48
CA GLY A 12 -35.57 -89.44 25.56
C GLY A 12 -36.41 -89.24 24.29
N ARG A 13 -36.89 -90.28 23.59
CA ARG A 13 -37.36 -91.57 24.07
C ARG A 13 -37.45 -92.56 22.90
N CYS A 14 -37.17 -93.82 23.23
CA CYS A 14 -37.26 -95.02 22.41
C CYS A 14 -38.55 -95.17 21.59
N GLY A 15 -38.39 -95.83 20.45
CA GLY A 15 -39.22 -96.99 20.16
C GLY A 15 -39.61 -97.15 18.70
N VAL A 16 -38.98 -98.15 18.07
CA VAL A 16 -39.59 -99.05 17.07
C VAL A 16 -39.92 -98.36 15.72
N PHE A 17 -39.46 -98.77 14.55
CA PHE A 17 -39.43 -100.10 13.98
C PHE A 17 -38.37 -100.11 12.86
N SER A 18 -37.52 -101.14 12.87
CA SER A 18 -36.99 -101.69 11.62
C SER A 18 -38.17 -102.15 10.77
N ASP A 19 -38.50 -101.45 9.69
CA ASP A 19 -39.13 -102.01 8.48
C ASP A 19 -39.48 -100.93 7.44
N SER A 20 -38.48 -100.18 6.94
CA SER A 20 -38.74 -99.33 5.77
C SER A 20 -37.52 -99.14 4.86
N LEU A 21 -36.92 -100.26 4.45
CA LEU A 21 -36.09 -100.33 3.24
C LEU A 21 -36.85 -101.03 2.10
N ARG A 22 -38.18 -100.93 2.09
CA ARG A 22 -39.02 -101.60 1.09
C ARG A 22 -40.10 -100.74 0.46
N GLN A 23 -39.90 -99.43 0.39
CA GLN A 23 -40.60 -98.59 -0.59
C GLN A 23 -39.98 -97.19 -0.69
N LEU A 24 -38.74 -97.11 -1.18
CA LEU A 24 -38.27 -95.83 -1.71
C LEU A 24 -38.59 -95.82 -3.20
N ASP A 25 -39.39 -94.85 -3.60
CA ASP A 25 -39.72 -94.53 -4.99
C ASP A 25 -38.40 -94.34 -5.78
N PRO A 26 -38.25 -94.96 -6.96
CA PRO A 26 -37.10 -94.74 -7.83
C PRO A 26 -36.75 -93.25 -8.04
N ALA A 27 -37.72 -92.34 -7.97
CA ALA A 27 -37.48 -90.90 -8.06
C ALA A 27 -36.77 -90.29 -6.84
N GLU A 28 -37.07 -90.75 -5.62
CA GLU A 28 -36.44 -90.30 -4.37
C GLU A 28 -34.96 -90.72 -4.32
N LEU A 29 -34.66 -91.94 -4.76
CA LEU A 29 -33.29 -92.44 -4.89
C LEU A 29 -32.49 -91.63 -5.92
N LEU A 30 -33.13 -91.21 -7.01
CA LEU A 30 -32.50 -90.41 -8.07
C LEU A 30 -32.24 -88.97 -7.59
N MET A 31 -33.16 -88.38 -6.81
CA MET A 31 -32.96 -87.09 -6.16
C MET A 31 -31.82 -87.11 -5.14
N LEU A 32 -31.70 -88.18 -4.33
CA LEU A 32 -30.60 -88.35 -3.37
C LEU A 32 -29.24 -88.56 -4.04
N LEU A 33 -29.21 -89.25 -5.18
CA LEU A 33 -27.99 -89.44 -5.98
C LEU A 33 -27.59 -88.17 -6.76
N LEU A 34 -28.55 -87.35 -7.19
CA LEU A 34 -28.28 -86.07 -7.85
C LEU A 34 -27.80 -84.98 -6.87
N ASP A 35 -28.23 -85.02 -5.60
CA ASP A 35 -27.74 -84.10 -4.57
C ASP A 35 -26.35 -84.47 -4.01
N ALA A 36 -25.92 -85.72 -4.19
CA ALA A 36 -24.61 -86.19 -3.74
C ALA A 36 -23.43 -85.78 -4.65
N ASP A 37 -23.71 -85.22 -5.83
CA ASP A 37 -22.70 -84.83 -6.82
C ASP A 37 -22.49 -83.31 -6.91
N ARG A 38 -22.95 -82.56 -5.90
CA ARG A 38 -22.71 -81.12 -5.83
C ARG A 38 -21.28 -80.90 -5.32
N PRO A 39 -20.34 -80.41 -6.16
CA PRO A 39 -18.98 -80.15 -5.71
C PRO A 39 -19.03 -79.09 -4.61
N GLU A 40 -18.53 -79.43 -3.42
CA GLU A 40 -18.23 -78.48 -2.36
C GLU A 40 -17.49 -77.28 -2.96
N PRO A 41 -17.88 -76.03 -2.67
CA PRO A 41 -17.23 -74.86 -3.24
C PRO A 41 -15.79 -74.83 -2.73
N VAL A 42 -14.88 -75.34 -3.56
CA VAL A 42 -13.44 -75.22 -3.33
C VAL A 42 -13.17 -73.73 -3.19
N ARG A 43 -12.76 -73.29 -1.99
CA ARG A 43 -12.16 -71.97 -1.79
C ARG A 43 -10.92 -71.93 -2.67
N SER A 44 -11.12 -71.51 -3.91
CA SER A 44 -10.08 -71.45 -4.92
C SER A 44 -9.08 -70.41 -4.46
N GLY A 45 -7.81 -70.78 -4.33
CA GLY A 45 -6.74 -69.82 -4.03
C GLY A 45 -6.71 -68.66 -5.04
N ALA A 46 -7.29 -68.84 -6.23
CA ALA A 46 -7.50 -67.78 -7.21
C ALA A 46 -8.48 -66.69 -6.73
N HIS A 47 -9.51 -67.03 -5.95
CA HIS A 47 -10.44 -66.06 -5.36
C HIS A 47 -9.77 -65.24 -4.25
N GLU A 48 -8.91 -65.88 -3.46
CA GLU A 48 -8.15 -65.21 -2.40
C GLU A 48 -7.08 -64.29 -3.00
N LEU A 49 -6.36 -64.75 -4.04
CA LEU A 49 -5.44 -63.92 -4.81
C LEU A 49 -6.17 -62.78 -5.55
N ALA A 50 -7.37 -63.01 -6.07
CA ALA A 50 -8.16 -61.96 -6.72
C ALA A 50 -8.52 -60.83 -5.74
N LEU A 51 -8.85 -61.15 -4.48
CA LEU A 51 -9.11 -60.13 -3.45
C LEU A 51 -7.88 -59.28 -3.11
N PHE A 52 -6.68 -59.87 -3.12
CA PHE A 52 -5.42 -59.12 -2.95
C PHE A 52 -5.03 -58.31 -4.19
N LEU A 53 -5.46 -58.75 -5.39
CA LEU A 53 -5.15 -58.11 -6.68
C LEU A 53 -6.24 -57.13 -7.15
N THR A 54 -7.37 -57.05 -6.45
CA THR A 54 -8.33 -55.95 -6.54
C THR A 54 -8.00 -54.93 -5.46
N PRO A 55 -7.05 -54.00 -5.67
CA PRO A 55 -7.05 -52.78 -4.88
C PRO A 55 -8.44 -52.14 -5.04
N GLU A 56 -9.03 -51.66 -3.94
CA GLU A 56 -10.27 -50.86 -3.98
C GLU A 56 -9.98 -49.60 -4.81
N PRO A 57 -10.29 -49.58 -6.13
CA PRO A 57 -9.77 -48.57 -7.04
C PRO A 57 -10.43 -47.21 -6.76
N GLY A 58 -11.54 -47.20 -6.02
CA GLY A 58 -12.24 -45.99 -5.62
C GLY A 58 -11.50 -45.19 -4.54
N ALA A 59 -10.67 -45.81 -3.70
CA ALA A 59 -9.99 -45.11 -2.61
C ALA A 59 -8.83 -44.23 -3.12
N GLU A 60 -7.93 -44.80 -3.92
CA GLU A 60 -6.82 -44.06 -4.53
C GLU A 60 -7.31 -43.00 -5.53
N ALA A 61 -8.32 -43.34 -6.34
CA ALA A 61 -8.93 -42.39 -7.27
C ALA A 61 -9.56 -41.19 -6.54
N LYS A 62 -10.19 -41.42 -5.38
CA LYS A 62 -10.79 -40.37 -4.56
C LYS A 62 -9.74 -39.46 -3.91
N GLU A 63 -8.62 -40.00 -3.42
CA GLU A 63 -7.52 -39.18 -2.90
C GLU A 63 -6.95 -38.26 -3.98
N VAL A 64 -6.80 -38.77 -5.21
CA VAL A 64 -6.38 -37.97 -6.36
C VAL A 64 -7.41 -36.89 -6.69
N GLU A 65 -8.70 -37.21 -6.68
CA GLU A 65 -9.78 -36.25 -6.91
C GLU A 65 -9.78 -35.12 -5.86
N GLU A 66 -9.71 -35.46 -4.57
CA GLU A 66 -9.60 -34.49 -3.47
C GLU A 66 -8.34 -33.60 -3.61
N THR A 67 -7.24 -34.19 -4.06
CA THR A 67 -6.00 -33.44 -4.33
C THR A 67 -6.17 -32.48 -5.50
N ILE A 68 -6.82 -32.91 -6.59
CA ILE A 68 -7.09 -32.08 -7.76
C ILE A 68 -8.00 -30.91 -7.37
N GLU A 69 -9.08 -31.17 -6.62
CA GLU A 69 -9.98 -30.13 -6.12
C GLU A 69 -9.22 -29.10 -5.27
N GLY A 70 -8.36 -29.58 -4.36
CA GLY A 70 -7.51 -28.71 -3.55
C GLY A 70 -6.52 -27.87 -4.37
N LEU A 71 -5.98 -28.41 -5.46
CA LEU A 71 -5.10 -27.69 -6.38
C LEU A 71 -5.86 -26.65 -7.20
N LEU A 72 -7.07 -26.97 -7.67
CA LEU A 72 -7.92 -26.05 -8.41
C LEU A 72 -8.33 -24.84 -7.55
N LEU A 73 -8.68 -25.08 -6.29
CA LEU A 73 -9.00 -24.01 -5.35
C LEU A 73 -7.80 -23.07 -5.12
N ARG A 74 -6.60 -23.63 -4.90
CA ARG A 74 -5.37 -22.83 -4.77
C ARG A 74 -5.03 -22.05 -6.05
N LEU A 75 -5.35 -22.60 -7.22
CA LEU A 75 -5.16 -21.91 -8.49
C LEU A 75 -6.11 -20.70 -8.62
N GLU A 76 -7.36 -20.84 -8.19
CA GLU A 76 -8.33 -19.73 -8.17
C GLU A 76 -7.91 -18.62 -7.18
N GLU A 77 -7.41 -18.99 -6.01
CA GLU A 77 -6.81 -18.04 -5.05
C GLU A 77 -5.61 -17.30 -5.66
N PHE A 78 -4.72 -18.02 -6.35
CA PHE A 78 -3.57 -17.43 -7.02
C PHE A 78 -3.98 -16.46 -8.15
N CYS A 79 -5.00 -16.82 -8.94
CA CYS A 79 -5.56 -15.93 -9.95
C CYS A 79 -6.12 -14.66 -9.30
N SER A 80 -6.87 -14.80 -8.21
CA SER A 80 -7.43 -13.66 -7.46
C SER A 80 -6.34 -12.72 -6.94
N LEU A 81 -5.26 -13.27 -6.38
CA LEU A 81 -4.10 -12.49 -5.93
C LEU A 81 -3.42 -11.78 -7.11
N THR A 82 -3.28 -12.45 -8.25
CA THR A 82 -2.67 -11.87 -9.46
C THR A 82 -3.51 -10.70 -9.99
N ASP A 83 -4.83 -10.83 -10.00
CA ASP A 83 -5.72 -9.77 -10.43
C ASP A 83 -5.70 -8.58 -9.45
N MET A 84 -5.58 -8.82 -8.15
CA MET A 84 -5.38 -7.78 -7.14
C MET A 84 -4.08 -7.02 -7.37
N ILE A 85 -2.96 -7.73 -7.58
CA ILE A 85 -1.67 -7.12 -7.89
C ILE A 85 -1.76 -6.29 -9.18
N ARG A 86 -2.44 -6.80 -10.21
CA ARG A 86 -2.63 -6.08 -11.48
C ARG A 86 -3.42 -4.79 -11.24
N SER A 87 -4.53 -4.87 -10.51
CA SER A 87 -5.37 -3.73 -10.13
C SER A 87 -4.58 -2.67 -9.37
N ASP A 88 -3.87 -3.07 -8.32
CA ASP A 88 -3.06 -2.17 -7.50
C ASP A 88 -1.93 -1.52 -8.32
N THR A 89 -1.30 -2.29 -9.20
CA THR A 89 -0.26 -1.78 -10.11
C THR A 89 -0.84 -0.73 -11.05
N SER A 90 -1.99 -1.00 -11.68
CA SER A 90 -2.69 -0.02 -12.52
C SER A 90 -3.04 1.23 -11.72
N GLN A 91 -3.58 1.09 -10.50
CA GLN A 91 -3.91 2.23 -9.65
C GLN A 91 -2.67 3.07 -9.28
N ILE A 92 -1.54 2.42 -8.99
CA ILE A 92 -0.29 3.11 -8.69
C ILE A 92 0.20 3.90 -9.91
N LEU A 93 0.24 3.26 -11.07
CA LEU A 93 0.82 3.84 -12.29
C LEU A 93 -0.07 4.93 -12.90
N GLU A 94 -1.38 4.75 -12.88
CA GLU A 94 -2.33 5.62 -13.59
C GLU A 94 -2.87 6.75 -12.71
N GLU A 95 -2.96 6.53 -11.38
CA GLU A 95 -3.53 7.52 -10.47
C GLU A 95 -2.48 8.09 -9.51
N ASN A 96 -1.85 7.22 -8.71
CA ASN A 96 -1.05 7.69 -7.57
C ASN A 96 0.25 8.37 -8.00
N ILE A 97 0.97 7.82 -8.99
CA ILE A 97 2.19 8.43 -9.50
C ILE A 97 1.92 9.81 -10.12
N PRO A 98 0.92 9.98 -11.02
CA PRO A 98 0.54 11.30 -11.53
C PRO A 98 0.12 12.28 -10.44
N LEU A 99 -0.69 11.83 -9.46
CA LEU A 99 -1.12 12.67 -8.34
C LEU A 99 0.07 13.14 -7.50
N LEU A 100 1.00 12.23 -7.16
CA LEU A 100 2.21 12.55 -6.44
C LEU A 100 3.09 13.52 -7.24
N LYS A 101 3.23 13.31 -8.56
CA LYS A 101 3.97 14.21 -9.45
C LYS A 101 3.38 15.62 -9.42
N ALA A 102 2.06 15.76 -9.54
CA ALA A 102 1.36 17.04 -9.41
C ALA A 102 1.67 17.69 -8.05
N LYS A 103 1.56 16.93 -6.96
CA LYS A 103 1.82 17.46 -5.62
C LYS A 103 3.27 17.93 -5.44
N VAL A 104 4.23 17.20 -6.00
CA VAL A 104 5.65 17.59 -6.00
C VAL A 104 5.86 18.88 -6.82
N MET A 105 5.13 19.05 -7.92
CA MET A 105 5.18 20.31 -8.68
C MET A 105 4.63 21.49 -7.88
N ASP A 106 3.52 21.32 -7.16
CA ASP A 106 3.00 22.35 -6.26
C ASP A 106 4.05 22.76 -5.21
N MET A 107 4.74 21.77 -4.62
CA MET A 107 5.82 22.03 -3.66
C MET A 107 6.98 22.81 -4.29
N ARG A 108 7.37 22.52 -5.54
CA ARG A 108 8.39 23.32 -6.24
C ARG A 108 7.94 24.78 -6.41
N GLY A 109 6.66 25.03 -6.68
CA GLY A 109 6.11 26.38 -6.75
C GLY A 109 6.25 27.13 -5.41
N ILE A 110 6.01 26.44 -4.29
CA ILE A 110 6.22 27.02 -2.96
C ILE A 110 7.70 27.35 -2.73
N TYR A 111 8.62 26.44 -3.04
CA TYR A 111 10.06 26.70 -2.90
C TYR A 111 10.53 27.87 -3.76
N ALA A 112 10.03 28.01 -4.98
CA ALA A 112 10.33 29.17 -5.83
C ALA A 112 9.87 30.49 -5.19
N LYS A 113 8.72 30.52 -4.51
CA LYS A 113 8.26 31.69 -3.74
C LYS A 113 9.17 31.99 -2.54
N VAL A 114 9.68 30.94 -1.87
CA VAL A 114 10.68 31.10 -0.80
C VAL A 114 11.99 31.68 -1.33
N ASP A 115 12.48 31.20 -2.47
CA ASP A 115 13.71 31.71 -3.10
C ASP A 115 13.56 33.19 -3.52
N GLN A 116 12.41 33.57 -4.07
CA GLN A 116 12.09 34.96 -4.40
C GLN A 116 12.07 35.85 -3.15
N LEU A 117 11.50 35.36 -2.06
CA LEU A 117 11.50 36.07 -0.78
C LEU A 117 12.91 36.24 -0.22
N GLU A 118 13.75 35.22 -0.29
CA GLU A 118 15.14 35.33 0.13
C GLU A 118 15.90 36.39 -0.68
N ALA A 119 15.74 36.38 -2.01
CA ALA A 119 16.35 37.38 -2.89
C ALA A 119 15.86 38.80 -2.56
N PHE A 120 14.56 38.95 -2.30
CA PHE A 120 13.96 40.22 -1.87
C PHE A 120 14.57 40.71 -0.55
N VAL A 121 14.65 39.85 0.46
CA VAL A 121 15.24 40.19 1.77
C VAL A 121 16.71 40.59 1.64
N LYS A 122 17.49 39.89 0.81
CA LYS A 122 18.90 40.25 0.53
C LYS A 122 19.01 41.63 -0.09
N MET A 123 18.18 41.94 -1.08
CA MET A 123 18.16 43.25 -1.74
C MET A 123 17.79 44.37 -0.77
N VAL A 124 16.75 44.18 0.05
CA VAL A 124 16.38 45.15 1.10
C VAL A 124 17.54 45.35 2.08
N GLY A 125 18.22 44.28 2.49
CA GLY A 125 19.41 44.36 3.34
C GLY A 125 20.53 45.21 2.73
N HIS A 126 20.78 45.07 1.42
CA HIS A 126 21.74 45.91 0.70
C HIS A 126 21.34 47.39 0.69
N HIS A 127 20.06 47.70 0.42
CA HIS A 127 19.58 49.09 0.41
C HIS A 127 19.63 49.75 1.80
N VAL A 128 19.30 49.01 2.86
CA VAL A 128 19.41 49.51 4.25
C VAL A 128 20.87 49.80 4.60
N SER A 129 21.79 48.87 4.28
CA SER A 129 23.22 49.06 4.52
C SER A 129 23.78 50.27 3.76
N PHE A 130 23.33 50.48 2.52
CA PHE A 130 23.68 51.65 1.72
C PHE A 130 23.19 52.95 2.36
N LEU A 131 21.92 52.98 2.81
CA LEU A 131 21.34 54.15 3.46
C LEU A 131 22.04 54.47 4.78
N GLU A 132 22.33 53.46 5.61
CA GLU A 132 23.06 53.61 6.86
C GLU A 132 24.45 54.23 6.63
N ALA A 133 25.18 53.76 5.62
CA ALA A 133 26.48 54.33 5.26
C ALA A 133 26.37 55.81 4.84
N HIS A 134 25.35 56.17 4.07
CA HIS A 134 25.08 57.55 3.67
C HIS A 134 24.70 58.46 4.85
N VAL A 135 23.87 57.98 5.76
CA VAL A 135 23.49 58.73 6.98
C VAL A 135 24.72 58.96 7.85
N LEU A 136 25.50 57.90 8.13
CA LEU A 136 26.74 58.02 8.90
C LEU A 136 27.74 59.00 8.26
N GLN A 137 27.84 59.01 6.93
CA GLN A 137 28.70 59.96 6.22
C GLN A 137 28.19 61.39 6.37
N ALA A 138 26.89 61.63 6.17
CA ALA A 138 26.28 62.94 6.34
C ALA A 138 26.45 63.49 7.77
N GLU A 139 26.30 62.64 8.79
CA GLU A 139 26.51 63.00 10.20
C GLU A 139 27.96 63.42 10.48
N ARG A 140 28.95 62.68 9.95
CA ARG A 140 30.37 63.05 10.09
C ARG A 140 30.65 64.39 9.42
N ASP A 141 30.15 64.58 8.22
CA ASP A 141 30.39 65.79 7.43
C ASP A 141 29.74 67.01 8.10
N HIS A 142 28.49 66.91 8.55
CA HIS A 142 27.83 67.99 9.32
C HIS A 142 28.49 68.25 10.68
N GLY A 143 28.89 67.19 11.39
CA GLY A 143 29.61 67.29 12.66
C GLY A 143 30.93 68.06 12.49
N ALA A 144 31.72 67.70 11.48
CA ALA A 144 32.97 68.39 11.15
C ALA A 144 32.75 69.84 10.74
N LEU A 145 31.73 70.12 9.92
CA LEU A 145 31.39 71.48 9.47
C LEU A 145 30.98 72.38 10.64
N SER A 146 30.15 71.87 11.56
CA SER A 146 29.72 72.60 12.75
C SER A 146 30.89 72.92 13.69
N GLN A 147 31.86 72.00 13.83
CA GLN A 147 33.07 72.21 14.62
C GLN A 147 34.02 73.22 13.95
N ALA A 148 34.15 73.17 12.61
CA ALA A 148 34.94 74.13 11.84
C ALA A 148 34.35 75.54 11.94
N LEU A 149 33.02 75.68 11.82
CA LEU A 149 32.29 76.95 12.03
C LEU A 149 32.51 77.50 13.44
N ARG A 150 32.42 76.64 14.47
CA ARG A 150 32.65 77.05 15.87
C ARG A 150 34.09 77.53 16.10
N LYS A 151 35.09 76.89 15.48
CA LYS A 151 36.50 77.32 15.52
C LYS A 151 36.73 78.63 14.76
N TRP A 152 36.09 78.80 13.61
CA TRP A 152 36.16 80.04 12.84
C TRP A 152 35.55 81.23 13.60
N LEU A 153 34.38 81.03 14.24
CA LEU A 153 33.73 82.05 15.07
C LEU A 153 34.45 82.31 16.41
N GLY A 154 35.14 81.30 16.95
CA GLY A 154 35.93 81.42 18.19
C GLY A 154 37.34 82.00 17.99
N SER A 155 37.84 82.06 16.75
CA SER A 155 39.12 82.69 16.44
C SER A 155 38.89 84.19 16.24
N SER A 156 39.39 85.01 17.17
CA SER A 156 39.25 86.45 17.16
C SER A 156 40.03 87.08 15.99
N GLY A 157 39.37 87.21 14.84
CA GLY A 157 39.90 87.86 13.64
C GLY A 157 39.03 87.58 12.42
N LEU A 158 37.98 88.40 12.21
CA LEU A 158 37.12 88.32 11.02
C LEU A 158 37.91 88.77 9.78
N PRO A 159 38.09 87.93 8.74
CA PRO A 159 38.58 88.41 7.46
C PRO A 159 37.46 89.21 6.78
N ALA A 160 37.82 90.33 6.14
CA ALA A 160 36.89 91.19 5.42
C ALA A 160 36.13 90.41 4.35
N PHE A 161 34.80 90.35 4.49
CA PHE A 161 33.90 89.68 3.57
C PHE A 161 33.88 90.39 2.21
N ARG A 162 34.49 89.76 1.20
CA ARG A 162 34.27 90.12 -0.20
C ARG A 162 33.18 89.21 -0.75
N ASN A 163 32.04 89.80 -1.12
CA ASN A 163 30.91 89.11 -1.71
C ASN A 163 31.30 88.43 -3.02
N LYS A 164 31.60 87.14 -2.96
CA LYS A 164 31.62 86.24 -4.12
C LYS A 164 30.57 85.16 -3.81
N PRO A 165 29.65 84.85 -4.73
CA PRO A 165 28.61 83.85 -4.44
C PRO A 165 29.31 82.53 -4.13
N TRP A 166 29.22 82.09 -2.89
CA TRP A 166 29.56 80.74 -2.51
C TRP A 166 28.37 79.91 -2.98
N THR A 167 28.50 79.25 -4.13
CA THR A 167 27.63 78.13 -4.49
C THR A 167 28.26 76.88 -3.90
N PRO A 168 27.86 76.42 -2.69
CA PRO A 168 28.07 75.03 -2.36
C PRO A 168 27.13 74.27 -3.29
N ALA A 169 27.65 73.75 -4.40
CA ALA A 169 27.02 72.64 -5.08
C ALA A 169 27.14 71.46 -4.11
N GLY A 170 26.22 71.40 -3.13
CA GLY A 170 26.07 70.23 -2.28
C GLY A 170 25.83 69.01 -3.19
N PRO A 171 26.31 67.82 -2.80
CA PRO A 171 25.98 66.62 -3.56
C PRO A 171 24.46 66.54 -3.67
N THR A 172 23.94 66.49 -4.89
CA THR A 172 22.50 66.34 -5.15
C THR A 172 22.06 65.05 -4.49
N PHE A 173 21.37 65.16 -3.35
CA PHE A 173 20.87 63.98 -2.65
C PHE A 173 19.90 63.25 -3.57
N GLN A 174 20.29 62.06 -4.01
CA GLN A 174 19.45 61.21 -4.84
C GLN A 174 18.60 60.36 -3.91
N LEU A 175 17.28 60.50 -4.00
CA LEU A 175 16.35 59.74 -3.19
C LEU A 175 16.54 58.23 -3.48
N PRO A 176 16.68 57.37 -2.45
CA PRO A 176 16.70 55.93 -2.64
C PRO A 176 15.45 55.47 -3.39
N ALA A 177 15.62 54.52 -4.31
CA ALA A 177 14.49 53.92 -5.02
C ALA A 177 13.56 53.25 -4.00
N LEU A 178 12.33 53.75 -3.90
CA LEU A 178 11.28 53.14 -3.07
C LEU A 178 10.81 51.87 -3.77
N TYR A 179 10.94 50.74 -3.07
CA TYR A 179 10.52 49.44 -3.57
C TYR A 179 9.07 49.16 -3.24
N ARG A 180 8.47 48.45 -4.18
CA ARG A 180 7.07 48.07 -4.24
C ARG A 180 7.03 46.55 -4.24
N THR A 181 6.46 45.95 -3.19
CA THR A 181 6.42 44.48 -3.01
C THR A 181 5.72 43.78 -4.16
N GLU A 182 4.79 44.47 -4.82
CA GLU A 182 4.02 44.05 -5.98
C GLU A 182 4.92 43.79 -7.20
N ASP A 183 6.06 44.46 -7.29
CA ASP A 183 7.03 44.29 -8.39
C ASP A 183 7.84 42.99 -8.25
N TYR A 184 7.84 42.37 -7.07
CA TYR A 184 8.62 41.16 -6.76
C TYR A 184 7.75 39.93 -6.48
N PHE A 185 6.50 40.13 -6.05
CA PHE A 185 5.51 39.08 -5.85
C PHE A 185 4.26 39.39 -6.68
N PRO A 186 4.27 39.12 -8.00
CA PRO A 186 3.08 39.26 -8.81
C PRO A 186 1.98 38.35 -8.27
N VAL A 187 0.78 38.90 -8.09
CA VAL A 187 -0.39 38.12 -7.68
C VAL A 187 -0.70 37.12 -8.79
N ASP A 188 -0.66 35.82 -8.47
CA ASP A 188 -1.02 34.76 -9.41
C ASP A 188 -2.47 35.01 -9.90
N ALA A 189 -2.65 35.20 -11.22
CA ALA A 189 -3.94 35.58 -11.82
C ALA A 189 -5.08 34.56 -11.57
N GLU A 190 -4.78 33.34 -11.11
CA GLU A 190 -5.79 32.35 -10.70
C GLU A 190 -6.49 32.68 -9.37
N GLU A 191 -5.86 33.45 -8.49
CA GLU A 191 -6.41 33.76 -7.16
C GLU A 191 -7.42 34.92 -7.18
N ALA A 192 -7.53 35.63 -8.30
CA ALA A 192 -8.49 36.73 -8.49
C ALA A 192 -9.92 36.27 -8.86
N THR A 193 -10.14 34.97 -9.05
CA THR A 193 -11.49 34.43 -9.28
C THR A 193 -12.13 34.02 -7.95
N PRO A 194 -13.26 34.62 -7.51
CA PRO A 194 -13.96 34.19 -6.31
C PRO A 194 -14.44 32.75 -6.53
N ARG A 195 -13.85 31.78 -5.84
CA ARG A 195 -14.33 30.41 -5.83
C ARG A 195 -15.72 30.40 -5.19
N ALA A 196 -16.75 30.22 -6.01
CA ALA A 196 -18.12 30.04 -5.53
C ALA A 196 -18.18 28.83 -4.57
N PRO A 197 -18.95 28.92 -3.46
CA PRO A 197 -19.06 27.82 -2.53
C PRO A 197 -19.81 26.66 -3.20
N SER A 198 -19.07 25.60 -3.54
CA SER A 198 -19.67 24.34 -4.00
C SER A 198 -20.38 23.67 -2.82
N CYS A 199 -21.68 23.90 -2.69
CA CYS A 199 -22.57 23.09 -1.86
C CYS A 199 -22.57 21.64 -2.39
N ARG A 200 -21.70 20.78 -1.85
CA ARG A 200 -21.86 19.33 -2.00
C ARG A 200 -22.92 18.85 -1.01
N ARG A 201 -24.16 18.75 -1.50
CA ARG A 201 -25.25 18.03 -0.84
C ARG A 201 -24.90 16.54 -0.88
N ARG A 202 -24.62 15.95 0.29
CA ARG A 202 -24.54 14.50 0.48
C ARG A 202 -25.94 13.89 0.31
N LEU A 203 -26.05 12.91 -0.58
CA LEU A 203 -27.01 11.82 -0.56
C LEU A 203 -26.26 10.55 -0.95
#